data_AF-A0A7W8SKL9-F1
#
_entry.id   AF-A0A7W8SKL9-F1
#
_cell.length_a   1.000
_cell.length_b   1.000
_cell.length_c   1.000
_cell.angle_alpha   90.00
_cell.angle_beta   90.00
_cell.angle_gamma   90.00
#
_symmetry.space_group_name_H-M   'P 1'
#
loop_
_entity.id
_entity.type
_entity.pdbx_description
1 polymer ?
#
loop_
_entity_poly.entity_id
_entity_poly.type
_entity_poly.pdbx_seq_one_letter_code
_entity_poly.pdbx_strand_id
1 'polypeptide(L)'
;MSPSREYWFPAKRYGWGWGLPVRWQGWVTLLAYFVSLGVVVFRFRPAGHPLTFALLVALLTVALVLVCWLKGEPPRWRWGKD
;
A
#
# COMPACT_ATOMS: atom_id res chain seq x y z
N MET A 1 -0.40 -19.75 20.64
CA MET A 1 -0.88 -18.41 20.25
C MET A 1 0.32 -17.49 20.08
N SER A 2 0.76 -17.27 18.85
CA SER A 2 1.79 -16.26 18.54
C SER A 2 1.23 -14.87 18.84
N PRO A 3 2.03 -13.95 19.40
CA PRO A 3 1.56 -12.66 19.87
C PRO A 3 1.04 -11.88 18.66
N SER A 4 -0.27 -11.72 18.60
CA SER A 4 -0.97 -10.85 17.67
C SER A 4 -0.64 -9.40 18.03
N ARG A 5 0.61 -8.97 17.78
CA ARG A 5 0.90 -7.55 17.61
C ARG A 5 0.06 -7.11 16.43
N GLU A 6 -0.80 -6.14 16.67
CA GLU A 6 -1.88 -5.76 15.78
C GLU A 6 -1.33 -4.97 14.59
N TYR A 7 -0.79 -5.69 13.60
CA TYR A 7 -0.29 -5.08 12.37
C TYR A 7 -1.44 -4.46 11.58
N TRP A 8 -1.18 -3.32 10.95
CA TRP A 8 -2.22 -2.62 10.17
C TRP A 8 -2.55 -3.37 8.88
N PHE A 9 -1.54 -4.05 8.33
CA PHE A 9 -1.61 -4.86 7.13
C PHE A 9 -1.05 -6.26 7.43
N PRO A 10 -1.90 -7.28 7.67
CA PRO A 10 -1.46 -8.64 7.90
C PRO A 10 -0.84 -9.23 6.62
N ALA A 11 0.16 -10.11 6.75
CA ALA A 11 0.70 -10.82 5.60
C ALA A 11 -0.34 -11.80 5.03
N LYS A 12 -0.40 -11.96 3.71
CA LYS A 12 -1.30 -12.96 3.10
C LYS A 12 -0.95 -14.37 3.57
N ARG A 13 -1.99 -15.19 3.77
CA ARG A 13 -1.88 -16.60 4.22
C ARG A 13 -1.17 -17.49 3.18
N TYR A 14 -1.23 -17.10 1.90
CA TYR A 14 -0.55 -17.76 0.79
C TYR A 14 0.12 -16.73 -0.11
N GLY A 15 1.36 -17.00 -0.51
CA GLY A 15 2.13 -16.17 -1.44
C GLY A 15 2.91 -15.04 -0.74
N TRP A 16 3.14 -13.94 -1.47
CA TRP A 16 3.92 -12.79 -1.02
C TRP A 16 3.08 -11.52 -1.01
N GLY A 17 3.29 -10.68 0.01
CA GLY A 17 2.66 -9.39 0.17
C GLY A 17 1.65 -9.33 1.32
N TRP A 18 0.94 -8.20 1.37
CA TRP A 18 0.01 -7.87 2.43
C TRP A 18 -1.44 -8.10 2.00
N GLY A 19 -2.28 -8.46 2.97
CA GLY A 19 -3.73 -8.50 2.83
C GLY A 19 -4.35 -7.11 2.97
N LEU A 20 -5.68 -7.08 2.99
CA LEU A 20 -6.43 -5.85 3.25
C LEU A 20 -6.12 -5.31 4.66
N PRO A 21 -6.16 -3.98 4.84
CA PRO A 21 -5.92 -3.38 6.15
C PRO A 21 -6.97 -3.83 7.16
N VAL A 22 -6.50 -4.28 8.32
CA VAL A 22 -7.37 -4.71 9.45
C VAL A 22 -7.67 -3.54 10.39
N ARG A 23 -6.81 -2.51 10.39
CA ARG A 23 -6.96 -1.30 11.19
C ARG A 23 -7.46 -0.12 10.35
N TRP A 24 -8.25 0.74 10.99
CA TRP A 24 -8.73 1.99 10.38
C TRP A 24 -7.59 2.89 9.86
N GLN A 25 -6.42 2.84 10.51
CA GLN A 25 -5.24 3.58 10.05
C GLN A 25 -4.75 3.12 8.68
N GLY A 26 -4.81 1.82 8.38
CA GLY A 26 -4.48 1.29 7.05
C GLY A 26 -5.53 1.69 6.00
N TRP A 27 -6.81 1.74 6.38
CA TRP A 27 -7.87 2.29 5.53
C TRP A 27 -7.67 3.78 5.25
N VAL A 28 -7.27 4.58 6.24
CA VAL A 28 -6.94 6.00 6.04
C VAL A 28 -5.78 6.16 5.07
N THR A 29 -4.70 5.39 5.20
CA THR A 29 -3.58 5.40 4.25
C THR A 29 -4.04 5.03 2.83
N LEU A 30 -4.86 3.99 2.70
CA LEU A 30 -5.40 3.55 1.42
C LEU A 30 -6.29 4.64 0.78
N LEU A 31 -7.16 5.25 1.59
CA LEU A 31 -8.03 6.34 1.14
C LEU A 31 -7.20 7.55 0.72
N ALA A 32 -6.19 7.94 1.51
CA ALA A 32 -5.28 9.04 1.18
C ALA A 32 -4.54 8.77 -0.13
N TYR A 33 -4.12 7.52 -0.38
CA TYR A 33 -3.52 7.12 -1.65
C TYR A 33 -4.49 7.29 -2.83
N PHE A 34 -5.73 6.78 -2.72
CA PHE A 34 -6.73 6.93 -3.78
C PHE A 34 -7.10 8.39 -4.04
N VAL A 35 -7.27 9.19 -2.99
CA VAL A 35 -7.54 10.64 -3.11
C VAL A 35 -6.37 11.33 -3.81
N SER A 36 -5.13 11.03 -3.40
CA SER A 36 -3.93 11.61 -4.02
C SER A 36 -3.82 11.20 -5.50
N LEU A 37 -4.12 9.95 -5.83
CA LEU A 37 -4.13 9.46 -7.21
C LEU A 37 -5.18 10.22 -8.05
N GLY A 38 -6.39 10.41 -7.51
CA GLY A 38 -7.45 11.18 -8.15
C GLY A 38 -7.05 12.64 -8.38
N VAL A 39 -6.41 13.28 -7.41
CA VAL A 39 -5.88 14.65 -7.55
C VAL A 39 -4.81 14.70 -8.64
N VAL A 40 -3.88 13.74 -8.67
CA VAL A 40 -2.83 13.69 -9.70
C VAL A 40 -3.42 13.52 -11.09
N VAL A 41 -4.39 12.61 -11.28
CA VAL A 41 -5.08 12.40 -12.56
C VAL A 41 -5.86 13.64 -12.99
N PHE A 42 -6.56 14.30 -12.06
CA PHE A 42 -7.34 15.50 -12.36
C PHE A 42 -6.44 16.70 -12.70
N ARG A 43 -5.34 16.86 -11.96
CA ARG A 43 -4.45 18.04 -12.06
C ARG A 43 -3.39 17.91 -13.14
N PHE A 44 -2.87 16.70 -13.36
CA PHE A 44 -1.85 16.38 -14.34
C PHE A 44 -2.44 15.43 -15.38
N ARG A 45 -3.14 16.02 -16.36
CA ARG A 45 -3.64 15.26 -17.50
C ARG A 45 -2.46 14.58 -18.22
N PRO A 46 -2.52 13.25 -18.44
CA PRO A 46 -1.39 12.49 -18.98
C PRO A 46 -0.95 12.96 -20.39
N ALA A 47 -1.85 13.62 -21.12
CA ALA A 47 -1.57 14.18 -22.44
C ALA A 47 -0.65 15.42 -22.44
N GLY A 48 -0.56 16.17 -21.32
CA GLY A 48 0.25 17.39 -21.25
C GLY A 48 1.63 17.18 -20.63
N HIS A 49 1.73 16.34 -19.59
CA HIS A 49 2.96 16.10 -18.85
C HIS A 49 3.10 14.62 -18.41
N PRO A 50 3.41 13.70 -19.36
CA PRO A 50 3.46 12.27 -19.08
C PRO A 50 4.54 11.90 -18.04
N LEU A 51 5.70 12.56 -18.09
CA LEU A 51 6.80 12.32 -17.13
C LEU A 51 6.43 12.77 -15.71
N THR A 52 5.87 13.96 -15.55
CA THR A 52 5.45 14.47 -14.23
C THR A 52 4.36 13.60 -13.62
N PHE A 53 3.39 13.17 -14.44
CA PHE A 53 2.36 12.23 -14.01
C PHE A 53 2.96 10.90 -13.54
N ALA A 54 3.84 10.30 -14.34
CA ALA A 54 4.50 9.04 -14.00
C ALA A 54 5.34 9.15 -12.72
N LEU A 55 6.10 10.24 -12.54
CA LEU A 55 6.90 10.49 -11.34
C LEU A 55 6.04 10.63 -10.09
N LEU A 56 4.93 11.37 -10.16
CA LEU A 56 4.01 11.53 -9.02
C LEU A 56 3.33 10.22 -8.65
N VAL A 57 2.86 9.44 -9.63
CA VAL A 57 2.25 8.12 -9.38
C VAL A 57 3.29 7.16 -8.79
N ALA A 58 4.51 7.14 -9.32
CA ALA A 58 5.59 6.32 -8.77
C ALA A 58 5.91 6.72 -7.32
N LEU A 59 6.00 8.01 -7.02
CA LEU A 59 6.26 8.52 -5.67
C LEU A 59 5.16 8.11 -4.69
N LEU A 60 3.88 8.26 -5.08
CA LEU A 60 2.74 7.82 -4.28
C LEU A 60 2.75 6.30 -4.04
N THR A 61 3.14 5.53 -5.05
CA THR A 61 3.23 4.07 -4.96
C THR A 61 4.34 3.66 -3.99
N VAL A 62 5.52 4.27 -4.09
CA VAL A 62 6.64 4.03 -3.16
C VAL A 62 6.26 4.42 -1.74
N ALA A 63 5.58 5.56 -1.55
CA ALA A 63 5.10 5.97 -0.24
C ALA A 63 4.11 4.96 0.36
N LEU A 64 3.16 4.45 -0.44
CA LEU A 64 2.23 3.41 0.00
C LEU A 64 2.98 2.13 0.38
N VAL A 65 3.92 1.69 -0.45
CA VAL A 65 4.75 0.50 -0.19
C VAL A 65 5.56 0.67 1.10
N LEU A 66 6.17 1.83 1.33
CA LEU A 66 6.90 2.13 2.56
C LEU A 66 5.99 2.07 3.78
N VAL A 67 4.77 2.63 3.71
CA VAL A 67 3.80 2.52 4.82
C VAL A 67 3.41 1.07 5.07
N CYS A 68 3.16 0.29 4.01
CA CYS A 68 2.89 -1.15 4.12
C CYS A 68 4.09 -1.90 4.72
N TRP A 69 5.33 -1.50 4.40
CA TRP A 69 6.55 -2.13 4.92
C TRP A 69 6.81 -1.80 6.40
N LEU A 70 6.57 -0.55 6.80
CA LEU A 70 6.79 -0.05 8.16
C LEU A 70 5.68 -0.44 9.14
N LYS A 71 4.44 -0.56 8.67
CA LYS A 71 3.25 -0.82 9.50
C LYS A 71 2.58 -2.18 9.25
N GLY A 72 2.93 -2.85 8.17
CA GLY A 72 2.50 -4.21 7.88
C GLY A 72 3.43 -5.24 8.49
N GLU A 73 2.96 -6.48 8.55
CA GLU A 73 3.84 -7.60 8.88
C GLU A 73 4.98 -7.70 7.88
N PRO A 74 6.21 -8.04 8.30
CA PRO A 74 7.29 -8.31 7.36
C PRO A 74 6.79 -9.35 6.34
N PRO A 75 6.86 -9.07 5.03
CA PRO A 75 6.27 -9.92 4.02
C PRO A 75 7.06 -11.23 3.97
N ARG A 76 6.51 -12.28 4.58
CA ARG A 76 7.10 -13.61 4.57
C ARG A 76 6.41 -14.43 3.50
N TRP A 77 7.22 -15.09 2.68
CA TRP A 77 6.72 -16.02 1.69
C TRP A 77 6.12 -17.25 2.42
N ARG A 78 4.79 -17.41 2.39
CA ARG A 78 4.09 -18.52 3.03
C ARG A 78 3.55 -19.48 1.97
N TRP A 79 4.12 -20.69 1.89
CA TRP A 79 3.65 -21.81 1.06
C TRP A 79 2.79 -22.78 1.89
N GLY A 80 1.76 -22.31 2.60
CA GLY A 80 0.70 -23.17 3.17
C GLY A 80 1.08 -24.33 4.12
N LYS A 81 2.37 -24.53 4.39
CA LYS A 81 2.92 -25.53 5.30
C LYS A 81 3.15 -24.85 6.64
N ASP A 82 2.05 -24.68 7.36
CA ASP A 82 1.96 -24.61 8.82
C ASP A 82 0.52 -24.97 9.20
#